data_AF-M0N707-F1
#
_entry.id   AF-M0N707-F1
#
_cell.length_a   1.000
_cell.length_b   1.000
_cell.length_c   1.000
_cell.angle_alpha   90.00
_cell.angle_beta   90.00
_cell.angle_gamma   90.00
#
_symmetry.space_group_name_H-M   'P 1'
#
loop_
_entity.id
_entity.type
_entity.pdbx_description
1 polymer ?
#
loop_
_entity_poly.entity_id
_entity_poly.type
_entity_poly.pdbx_seq_one_letter_code
_entity_poly.pdbx_strand_id
1 'polypeptide(L)'
;MALVVALGFGGCLTLGPTVTADTGNSAVFEQVSSDEPWASGRVKASVNLTPSATTDQGVSKLVVISESGSSFDTTTVETGQTSGITLYLPANGNATVTAVNTVNGTVVGTQTVTADGNKLF
;
A
#
# COMPACT_ATOMS: atom_id res chain seq x y z
N MET A 1 1.20 -3.74 51.98
CA MET A 1 2.26 -4.46 51.25
C MET A 1 1.73 -4.69 49.83
N ALA A 2 2.08 -3.80 48.90
CA ALA A 2 1.53 -3.81 47.54
C ALA A 2 2.39 -4.72 46.66
N LEU A 3 1.79 -5.79 46.14
CA LEU A 3 2.42 -6.72 45.22
C LEU A 3 2.35 -6.11 43.81
N VAL A 4 3.47 -5.57 43.33
CA VAL A 4 3.61 -5.14 41.94
C VAL A 4 3.90 -6.38 41.11
N VAL A 5 2.90 -6.88 40.38
CA VAL A 5 3.08 -7.96 39.41
C VAL A 5 3.56 -7.32 38.11
N ALA A 6 4.88 -7.33 37.89
CA ALA A 6 5.48 -7.01 36.61
C ALA A 6 5.21 -8.16 35.63
N LEU A 7 4.18 -8.03 34.79
CA LEU A 7 3.95 -8.93 33.66
C LEU A 7 4.95 -8.59 32.55
N GLY A 8 6.14 -9.21 32.62
CA GLY A 8 7.09 -9.24 31.52
C GLY A 8 6.56 -10.17 30.42
N PHE A 9 5.82 -9.63 29.46
CA PHE A 9 5.48 -10.36 28.23
C PHE A 9 6.73 -10.45 27.35
N GLY A 10 7.53 -11.50 27.57
CA GLY A 10 8.53 -11.99 26.61
C GLY A 10 7.86 -12.67 25.41
N GLY A 11 6.88 -12.01 24.80
CA GLY A 11 6.28 -12.45 23.54
C GLY A 11 7.22 -12.07 22.39
N CYS A 12 7.43 -12.99 21.46
CA CYS A 12 8.08 -12.70 20.19
C CYS A 12 7.31 -11.52 19.53
N LEU A 13 7.89 -10.32 19.56
CA LEU A 13 7.39 -9.19 18.80
C LEU A 13 7.60 -9.54 17.33
N THR A 14 6.61 -10.17 16.69
CA THR A 14 6.58 -10.26 15.22
C THR A 14 6.37 -8.84 14.70
N LEU A 15 7.46 -8.11 14.51
CA LEU A 15 7.50 -6.82 13.83
C LEU A 15 7.38 -7.09 12.32
N GLY A 16 6.19 -7.48 11.88
CA GLY A 16 5.86 -7.57 10.46
C GLY A 16 5.90 -6.17 9.82
N PRO A 17 6.10 -6.07 8.50
CA PRO A 17 6.00 -4.78 7.83
C PRO A 17 4.58 -4.22 7.97
N THR A 18 4.49 -2.90 8.02
CA THR A 18 3.21 -2.18 8.08
C THR A 18 3.12 -1.22 6.90
N VAL A 19 1.91 -1.02 6.41
CA VAL A 19 1.62 0.01 5.41
C VAL A 19 0.56 0.93 5.99
N THR A 20 0.85 2.23 5.96
CA THR A 20 -0.05 3.28 6.41
C THR A 20 -0.44 4.15 5.22
N ALA A 21 -1.75 4.38 5.06
CA ALA A 21 -2.32 5.24 4.04
C ALA A 21 -3.61 5.86 4.58
N ASP A 22 -3.79 7.17 4.44
CA ASP A 22 -5.08 7.82 4.74
C ASP A 22 -5.94 7.86 3.47
N THR A 23 -6.85 6.89 3.35
CA THR A 23 -7.75 6.72 2.21
C THR A 23 -9.15 7.28 2.45
N GLY A 24 -9.44 7.86 3.63
CA GLY A 24 -10.81 8.17 4.05
C GLY A 24 -11.56 9.17 3.15
N ASN A 25 -10.84 9.99 2.39
CA ASN A 25 -11.39 10.98 1.44
C ASN A 25 -11.04 10.67 -0.02
N SER A 26 -10.51 9.48 -0.31
CA SER A 26 -10.08 9.12 -1.65
C SER A 26 -11.26 8.66 -2.51
N ALA A 27 -11.41 9.26 -3.69
CA ALA A 27 -12.41 8.81 -4.68
C ALA A 27 -12.00 7.49 -5.36
N VAL A 28 -10.73 7.10 -5.27
CA VAL A 28 -10.15 5.97 -6.02
C VAL A 28 -9.76 4.81 -5.12
N PHE A 29 -9.13 5.08 -3.97
CA PHE A 29 -8.55 4.06 -3.11
C PHE A 29 -9.43 3.87 -1.88
N GLU A 30 -9.90 2.65 -1.63
CA GLU A 30 -10.59 2.34 -0.37
C GLU A 30 -9.60 1.97 0.72
N GLN A 31 -8.60 1.16 0.38
CA GLN A 31 -7.65 0.64 1.33
C GLN A 31 -6.32 0.31 0.66
N VAL A 32 -5.23 0.53 1.38
CA VAL A 32 -3.91 -0.04 1.10
C VAL A 32 -3.39 -0.68 2.38
N SER A 33 -3.00 -1.94 2.32
CA SER A 33 -2.52 -2.68 3.49
C SER A 33 -1.33 -3.56 3.14
N SER A 34 -0.47 -3.86 4.12
CA SER A 34 0.62 -4.82 3.96
C SER A 34 0.10 -6.25 3.70
N ASP A 35 0.83 -7.03 2.92
CA ASP A 35 0.60 -8.45 2.64
C ASP A 35 1.93 -9.22 2.62
N GLU A 36 1.88 -10.55 2.67
CA GLU A 36 3.04 -11.44 2.58
C GLU A 36 3.23 -12.04 1.17
N PRO A 37 4.46 -12.43 0.79
CA PRO A 37 5.73 -12.28 1.51
C PRO A 37 6.38 -10.90 1.28
N TRP A 38 7.26 -10.55 2.20
CA TRP A 38 8.08 -9.32 2.17
C TRP A 38 9.56 -9.71 2.05
N ALA A 39 10.31 -8.92 1.28
CA ALA A 39 11.71 -9.18 0.94
C ALA A 39 12.54 -7.91 1.18
N SER A 40 13.85 -8.05 1.38
CA SER A 40 14.73 -6.92 1.68
C SER A 40 14.53 -5.76 0.70
N GLY A 41 14.07 -4.62 1.23
CA GLY A 41 13.82 -3.39 0.46
C GLY A 41 12.43 -3.26 -0.16
N ARG A 42 11.53 -4.26 -0.03
CA ARG A 42 10.17 -4.22 -0.59
C ARG A 42 9.12 -4.76 0.37
N VAL A 43 8.01 -4.05 0.51
CA VAL A 43 6.80 -4.50 1.20
C VAL A 43 5.73 -4.80 0.16
N LYS A 44 5.20 -6.02 0.15
CA LYS A 44 4.04 -6.35 -0.67
C LYS A 44 2.81 -5.69 -0.04
N ALA A 45 1.99 -5.04 -0.86
CA ALA A 45 0.78 -4.37 -0.45
C ALA A 45 -0.41 -4.85 -1.27
N SER A 46 -1.52 -5.07 -0.58
CA SER A 46 -2.84 -5.27 -1.16
C SER A 46 -3.54 -3.93 -1.29
N VAL A 47 -4.16 -3.71 -2.45
CA VAL A 47 -4.92 -2.48 -2.74
C VAL A 47 -6.37 -2.84 -3.04
N ASN A 48 -7.27 -2.12 -2.38
CA ASN A 48 -8.69 -2.10 -2.75
C ASN A 48 -9.03 -0.73 -3.34
N LEU A 49 -9.71 -0.76 -4.47
CA LEU A 49 -10.22 0.42 -5.17
C LEU A 49 -11.71 0.59 -4.90
N THR A 50 -12.20 1.82 -5.01
CA THR A 50 -13.63 2.10 -4.94
C THR A 50 -14.36 1.44 -6.11
N PRO A 51 -15.67 1.11 -5.98
CA PRO A 51 -16.43 0.45 -7.04
C PRO A 51 -16.45 1.18 -8.38
N SER A 52 -16.29 2.50 -8.37
CA SER A 52 -16.32 3.35 -9.57
C SER A 52 -14.93 3.59 -10.19
N ALA A 53 -13.85 3.19 -9.52
CA ALA A 53 -12.49 3.54 -9.93
C ALA A 53 -12.16 3.02 -11.34
N THR A 54 -12.40 1.75 -11.62
CA THR A 54 -12.04 1.11 -12.90
C THR A 54 -13.15 1.16 -13.95
N THR A 55 -14.37 1.57 -13.57
CA THR A 55 -15.50 1.74 -14.51
C THR A 55 -15.68 3.21 -14.89
N ASP A 56 -16.13 4.04 -13.96
CA ASP A 56 -16.60 5.40 -14.24
C ASP A 56 -15.43 6.38 -14.32
N GLN A 57 -14.42 6.16 -13.48
CA GLN A 57 -13.21 6.99 -13.44
C GLN A 57 -12.11 6.47 -14.39
N GLY A 58 -12.26 5.24 -14.88
CA GLY A 58 -11.41 4.65 -15.92
C GLY A 58 -9.97 4.37 -15.49
N VAL A 59 -9.71 4.11 -14.21
CA VAL A 59 -8.41 3.63 -13.74
C VAL A 59 -8.10 2.30 -14.43
N SER A 60 -6.96 2.24 -15.12
CA SER A 60 -6.49 1.04 -15.83
C SER A 60 -5.06 0.64 -15.46
N LYS A 61 -4.35 1.49 -14.70
CA LYS A 61 -3.00 1.21 -14.20
C LYS A 61 -2.76 1.92 -12.88
N LEU A 62 -2.04 1.24 -11.99
CA LEU A 62 -1.46 1.82 -10.79
C LEU A 62 0.06 1.88 -10.94
N VAL A 63 0.66 2.96 -10.45
CA VAL A 63 2.10 3.21 -10.48
C VAL A 63 2.55 3.60 -9.08
N VAL A 64 3.55 2.90 -8.55
CA VAL A 64 4.22 3.31 -7.31
C VAL A 64 5.42 4.18 -7.69
N ILE A 65 5.40 5.42 -7.23
CA ILE A 65 6.52 6.35 -7.36
C ILE A 65 7.19 6.48 -5.99
N SER A 66 8.48 6.18 -5.90
CA SER A 66 9.25 6.36 -4.67
C SER A 66 9.41 7.84 -4.32
N GLU A 67 9.80 8.13 -3.09
CA GLU A 67 10.13 9.51 -2.65
C GLU A 67 11.19 10.21 -3.53
N SER A 68 12.10 9.44 -4.16
CA SER A 68 13.08 9.99 -5.12
C SER A 68 12.48 10.40 -6.47
N GLY A 69 11.17 10.19 -6.69
CA GLY A 69 10.48 10.45 -7.95
C GLY A 69 10.62 9.34 -9.00
N SER A 70 11.25 8.22 -8.65
CA SER A 70 11.45 7.09 -9.58
C SER A 70 10.26 6.14 -9.56
N SER A 71 9.91 5.57 -10.72
CA SER A 71 8.96 4.46 -10.76
C SER A 71 9.56 3.25 -10.04
N PHE A 72 8.85 2.75 -9.04
CA PHE A 72 9.26 1.63 -8.21
C PHE A 72 8.59 0.33 -8.63
N ASP A 73 7.27 0.38 -8.85
CA ASP A 73 6.46 -0.75 -9.30
C ASP A 73 5.26 -0.29 -10.10
N THR A 74 4.69 -1.17 -10.92
CA THR A 74 3.47 -0.88 -11.68
C THR A 74 2.62 -2.12 -11.86
N THR A 75 1.30 -1.97 -11.85
CA THR A 75 0.37 -3.03 -12.23
C THR A 75 -0.79 -2.49 -13.06
N THR A 76 -1.33 -3.32 -13.95
CA THR A 76 -2.56 -3.02 -14.68
C THR A 76 -3.76 -3.52 -13.90
N VAL A 77 -4.90 -2.85 -14.06
CA VAL A 77 -6.17 -3.27 -13.46
C VAL A 77 -7.24 -3.32 -14.54
N GLU A 78 -8.09 -4.34 -14.46
CA GLU A 78 -9.15 -4.54 -15.44
C GLU A 78 -10.42 -3.76 -15.07
N THR A 79 -11.26 -3.43 -16.06
CA THR A 79 -12.57 -2.81 -15.79
C THR A 79 -13.40 -3.70 -14.86
N GLY A 80 -13.90 -3.11 -13.77
CA GLY A 80 -14.69 -3.81 -12.75
C GLY A 80 -13.85 -4.51 -11.68
N GLN A 81 -12.52 -4.54 -11.81
CA GLN A 81 -11.65 -5.03 -10.74
C GLN A 81 -11.56 -4.00 -9.63
N THR A 82 -11.82 -4.42 -8.39
CA THR A 82 -11.73 -3.58 -7.19
C THR A 82 -10.80 -4.13 -6.12
N SER A 83 -10.39 -5.40 -6.23
CA SER A 83 -9.62 -6.11 -5.21
C SER A 83 -8.69 -7.16 -5.85
N GLY A 84 -7.87 -7.81 -5.02
CA GLY A 84 -6.84 -8.75 -5.48
C GLY A 84 -5.68 -8.05 -6.19
N ILE A 85 -5.59 -6.72 -6.08
CA ILE A 85 -4.54 -5.91 -6.69
C ILE A 85 -3.35 -5.91 -5.75
N THR A 86 -2.19 -6.29 -6.28
CA THR A 86 -0.92 -6.31 -5.54
C THR A 86 0.03 -5.26 -6.09
N LEU A 87 0.71 -4.56 -5.19
CA LEU A 87 1.83 -3.66 -5.49
C LEU A 87 3.01 -3.95 -4.56
N TYR A 88 4.21 -3.56 -4.96
CA TYR A 88 5.36 -3.47 -4.08
C TYR A 88 5.66 -2.02 -3.72
N LEU A 89 5.85 -1.78 -2.43
CA LEU A 89 6.25 -0.48 -1.88
C LEU A 89 7.72 -0.51 -1.43
N PRO A 90 8.46 0.60 -1.54
CA PRO A 90 9.81 0.69 -0.97
C PRO A 90 9.73 0.55 0.55
N ALA A 91 10.49 -0.39 1.12
CA ALA A 91 10.51 -0.60 2.56
C ALA A 91 11.18 0.58 3.30
N ASN A 92 10.67 0.91 4.49
CA ASN A 92 11.16 1.99 5.35
C ASN A 92 11.17 3.36 4.66
N GLY A 93 10.10 3.67 3.94
CA GLY A 93 10.02 4.90 3.16
C GLY A 93 8.63 5.27 2.68
N ASN A 94 8.55 6.49 2.16
CA ASN A 94 7.34 7.03 1.55
C ASN A 94 7.29 6.69 0.06
N ALA A 95 6.08 6.50 -0.44
CA ALA A 95 5.79 6.41 -1.86
C ALA A 95 4.44 7.06 -2.18
N THR A 96 4.21 7.31 -3.45
CA THR A 96 2.91 7.72 -3.97
C THR A 96 2.40 6.63 -4.90
N VAL A 97 1.20 6.11 -4.64
CA VAL A 97 0.45 5.26 -5.56
C VAL A 97 -0.38 6.16 -6.45
N THR A 98 -0.10 6.16 -7.75
CA THR A 98 -0.80 6.96 -8.75
C THR A 98 -1.70 6.06 -9.58
N ALA A 99 -2.99 6.34 -9.59
CA ALA A 99 -3.96 5.72 -10.46
C ALA A 99 -4.09 6.50 -11.77
N VAL A 100 -3.93 5.83 -12.90
CA VAL A 100 -3.96 6.46 -14.23
C VAL A 100 -4.98 5.80 -15.14
N ASN A 101 -5.57 6.61 -16.01
CA ASN A 101 -6.33 6.15 -17.16
C ASN A 101 -5.39 6.15 -18.37
N THR A 102 -5.01 4.97 -18.83
CA THR A 102 -4.06 4.81 -19.93
C THR A 102 -4.67 5.08 -21.31
N VAL A 103 -6.00 5.16 -21.43
CA VAL A 103 -6.67 5.45 -22.71
C VAL A 103 -6.47 6.91 -23.10
N ASN A 104 -6.57 7.83 -22.11
CA ASN A 104 -6.41 9.27 -22.34
C ASN A 104 -5.14 9.86 -21.69
N GLY A 105 -4.35 9.05 -20.97
CA GLY A 105 -3.08 9.46 -20.36
C GLY A 105 -3.22 10.34 -19.13
N THR A 106 -4.36 10.31 -18.45
CA THR A 106 -4.63 11.20 -17.29
C THR A 106 -4.38 10.51 -15.95
N VAL A 107 -4.01 11.31 -14.95
CA VAL A 107 -4.00 10.88 -13.54
C VAL A 107 -5.40 11.03 -12.99
N VAL A 108 -5.94 9.94 -12.46
CA VAL A 108 -7.29 9.88 -11.89
C VAL A 108 -7.24 10.15 -10.38
N GLY A 109 -6.22 9.65 -9.70
CA GLY A 109 -6.05 9.85 -8.26
C GLY A 109 -4.64 9.50 -7.81
N THR A 110 -4.28 9.98 -6.62
CA THR A 110 -3.01 9.66 -5.96
C THR A 110 -3.25 9.35 -4.50
N GLN A 111 -2.42 8.48 -3.95
CA GLN A 111 -2.44 8.13 -2.53
C GLN A 111 -1.00 8.08 -2.02
N THR A 112 -0.69 8.91 -1.04
CA THR A 112 0.55 8.79 -0.28
C THR A 112 0.46 7.57 0.64
N VAL A 113 1.52 6.77 0.62
CA VAL A 113 1.65 5.57 1.45
C VAL A 113 3.02 5.56 2.10
N THR A 114 3.08 5.10 3.35
CA THR A 114 4.34 4.84 4.06
C THR A 114 4.40 3.36 4.34
N ALA A 115 5.51 2.72 3.95
CA ALA A 115 5.76 1.33 4.26
C ALA A 115 6.91 1.25 5.28
N ASP A 116 6.62 0.70 6.45
CA ASP A 116 7.58 0.49 7.51
C ASP A 116 7.88 -0.99 7.69
N GLY A 117 9.08 -1.29 8.17
CA GLY A 117 9.47 -2.64 8.53
C GLY A 117 10.57 -3.17 7.62
N ASN A 118 11.54 -3.79 8.26
CA ASN A 118 12.63 -4.51 7.62
C ASN A 118 12.65 -5.91 8.23
N LYS A 119 12.82 -6.96 7.43
CA LYS A 119 13.07 -8.30 7.98
C LYS A 119 14.35 -8.27 8.77
N LEU A 120 14.20 -8.30 10.08
CA LEU A 120 15.25 -8.78 10.97
C LEU A 120 15.23 -10.30 10.79
N PHE A 121 16.22 -10.79 10.05
CA PHE A 121 16.48 -12.23 9.90
C PHE A 121 17.13 -12.77 11.17
#